data_AF-A0A194PTV8-F1
#
_entry.id   AF-A0A194PTV8-F1
#
_cell.length_a   1.000
_cell.length_b   1.000
_cell.length_c   1.000
_cell.angle_alpha   90.00
_cell.angle_beta   90.00
_cell.angle_gamma   90.00
#
_symmetry.space_group_name_H-M   'P 1'
#
loop_
_entity.id
_entity.type
_entity.pdbx_description
1 polymer ?
#
loop_
_entity_poly.entity_id
_entity_poly.type
_entity_poly.pdbx_seq_one_letter_code
_entity_poly.pdbx_strand_id
1 'polypeptide(L)'
;MMRKEGAGAPGADVSLDAYDCLNLQQILQAFNSTIGEEYAWALFYQAAKCFQKCLADGSTCYLATEPRHLLLHKDGFVHPNTLTHPGGKQKQTLQLNAIN
;
A
#
# COMPACT_ATOMS: atom_id res chain seq x y z
N MET A 1 -42.36 6.42 18.74
CA MET A 1 -41.35 5.44 18.30
C MET A 1 -40.00 6.15 18.25
N MET A 2 -39.12 5.88 19.22
CA MET A 2 -37.76 6.40 19.22
C MET A 2 -36.94 5.62 18.19
N ARG A 3 -36.33 6.31 17.22
CA ARG A 3 -35.31 5.69 16.35
C ARG A 3 -34.05 5.50 17.18
N LYS A 4 -33.69 4.24 17.41
CA LYS A 4 -32.39 3.86 17.97
C LYS A 4 -31.37 4.08 16.85
N GLU A 5 -30.63 5.18 16.91
CA GLU A 5 -29.46 5.40 16.07
C GLU A 5 -28.45 4.31 16.42
N GLY A 6 -28.15 3.45 15.44
CA GLY A 6 -27.07 2.49 15.55
C GLY A 6 -25.77 3.26 15.73
N ALA A 7 -25.02 2.95 16.78
CA ALA A 7 -23.66 3.42 16.95
C ALA A 7 -22.83 2.93 15.76
N GLY A 8 -22.69 3.79 14.74
CA GLY A 8 -21.67 3.62 13.72
C GLY A 8 -20.33 3.60 14.43
N ALA A 9 -19.55 2.54 14.20
CA ALA A 9 -18.14 2.54 14.57
C ALA A 9 -17.50 3.84 14.04
N PRO A 10 -16.58 4.48 14.78
CA PRO A 10 -15.92 5.68 14.30
C PRO A 10 -15.27 5.33 12.97
N GLY A 11 -15.86 5.81 11.86
CA GLY A 11 -15.25 5.69 10.56
C GLY A 11 -13.90 6.36 10.68
N ALA A 12 -12.83 5.60 10.50
CA ALA A 12 -11.49 6.15 10.48
C ALA A 12 -11.50 7.29 9.46
N ASP A 13 -11.13 8.49 9.88
CA ASP A 13 -10.98 9.62 8.97
C ASP A 13 -9.89 9.26 7.96
N VAL A 14 -10.30 8.86 6.75
CA VAL A 14 -9.39 8.45 5.68
C VAL A 14 -8.97 9.69 4.94
N SER A 15 -7.87 10.27 5.39
CA SER A 15 -7.21 11.40 4.77
C SER A 15 -5.90 10.97 4.10
N LEU A 16 -5.56 11.64 3.00
CA LEU A 16 -4.28 11.44 2.31
C LEU A 16 -3.12 11.85 3.23
N ASP A 17 -1.98 11.16 3.11
CA ASP A 17 -0.74 11.56 3.77
C ASP A 17 -0.05 12.74 3.06
N ALA A 18 1.13 13.14 3.56
CA ALA A 18 1.93 14.23 2.98
C ALA A 18 2.42 13.96 1.54
N TYR A 19 2.31 12.72 1.06
CA TYR A 19 2.66 12.29 -0.29
C TYR A 19 1.40 12.01 -1.13
N ASP A 20 0.23 12.52 -0.75
CA ASP A 20 -1.03 12.27 -1.44
C ASP A 20 -1.38 10.76 -1.56
N CYS A 21 -0.94 9.96 -0.57
CA CYS A 21 -1.12 8.50 -0.55
C CYS A 21 -2.09 8.03 0.53
N LEU A 22 -2.67 6.85 0.29
CA LEU A 22 -3.30 5.99 1.29
C LEU A 22 -2.62 4.63 1.32
N ASN A 23 -2.59 3.98 2.48
CA ASN A 23 -2.17 2.59 2.52
C ASN A 23 -3.32 1.61 2.24
N LEU A 24 -3.03 0.43 1.69
CA LEU A 24 -4.06 -0.55 1.33
C LEU A 24 -4.91 -0.98 2.53
N GLN A 25 -4.35 -1.01 3.74
CA GLN A 25 -5.13 -1.35 4.95
C GLN A 25 -6.24 -0.32 5.21
N GLN A 26 -5.97 0.98 5.07
CA GLN A 26 -6.98 2.03 5.21
C GLN A 26 -8.09 1.87 4.17
N ILE A 27 -7.74 1.54 2.92
CA ILE A 27 -8.71 1.33 1.84
C ILE A 27 -9.63 0.14 2.18
N LEU A 28 -9.06 -1.01 2.53
CA LEU A 28 -9.83 -2.21 2.89
C LEU A 28 -10.77 -1.95 4.08
N GLN A 29 -10.31 -1.19 5.08
CA GLN A 29 -11.10 -0.81 6.25
C GLN A 29 -12.23 0.16 5.88
N ALA A 30 -11.98 1.15 5.03
CA ALA A 30 -12.97 2.14 4.61
C ALA A 30 -14.16 1.50 3.87
N PHE A 31 -13.86 0.54 3.00
CA PHE A 31 -14.87 -0.20 2.25
C PHE A 31 -15.45 -1.38 3.04
N ASN A 32 -14.86 -1.74 4.19
CA ASN A 32 -15.20 -2.93 4.96
C ASN A 32 -15.32 -4.19 4.07
N SER A 33 -14.40 -4.32 3.11
CA SER A 33 -14.46 -5.32 2.03
C SER A 33 -13.07 -5.63 1.48
N THR A 34 -12.96 -6.76 0.79
CA THR A 34 -11.81 -7.06 -0.08
C THR A 34 -11.88 -6.26 -1.37
N ILE A 35 -10.76 -6.23 -2.10
CA ILE A 35 -10.70 -5.71 -3.47
C ILE A 35 -11.22 -6.75 -4.48
N GLY A 36 -11.80 -6.28 -5.57
CA GLY A 36 -12.15 -7.12 -6.74
C GLY A 36 -10.91 -7.53 -7.55
N GLU A 37 -11.08 -8.47 -8.48
CA GLU A 37 -9.99 -9.05 -9.26
C GLU A 37 -9.27 -8.02 -10.14
N GLU A 38 -10.02 -7.13 -10.78
CA GLU A 38 -9.50 -6.08 -11.66
C GLU A 38 -8.59 -5.12 -10.88
N TYR A 39 -8.99 -4.78 -9.65
CA TYR A 39 -8.19 -3.94 -8.76
C TYR A 39 -6.95 -4.68 -8.25
N ALA A 40 -7.05 -5.98 -7.99
CA ALA A 40 -5.90 -6.80 -7.64
C ALA A 40 -4.87 -6.84 -8.79
N TRP A 41 -5.32 -7.05 -10.03
CA TRP A 41 -4.46 -7.01 -11.21
C TRP A 41 -3.81 -5.64 -11.42
N ALA A 42 -4.57 -4.56 -11.28
CA ALA A 42 -4.03 -3.20 -11.38
C ALA A 42 -2.97 -2.93 -10.29
N LEU A 43 -3.23 -3.36 -9.05
CA LEU A 43 -2.29 -3.25 -7.94
C LEU A 43 -0.99 -4.02 -8.23
N PHE A 44 -1.08 -5.27 -8.70
CA PHE A 44 0.09 -6.08 -9.04
C PHE A 44 0.92 -5.46 -10.15
N TYR A 45 0.25 -4.97 -11.21
CA TYR A 45 0.92 -4.30 -12.32
C TYR A 45 1.68 -3.05 -11.85
N GLN A 46 1.02 -2.18 -11.08
CA GLN A 46 1.64 -0.95 -10.61
C GLN A 46 2.74 -1.20 -9.58
N ALA A 47 2.59 -2.20 -8.71
CA ALA A 47 3.63 -2.60 -7.76
C ALA A 47 4.87 -3.16 -8.48
N ALA A 48 4.68 -4.04 -9.47
CA ALA A 48 5.78 -4.60 -10.27
C ALA A 48 6.52 -3.51 -11.05
N LYS A 49 5.78 -2.57 -11.66
CA LYS A 49 6.36 -1.42 -12.35
C LYS A 49 7.16 -0.52 -11.41
N CYS A 50 6.64 -0.25 -10.21
CA CYS A 50 7.36 0.49 -9.18
C CYS A 50 8.64 -0.23 -8.76
N PHE A 51 8.57 -1.55 -8.52
CA PHE A 51 9.72 -2.36 -8.12
C PHE A 51 10.82 -2.40 -9.18
N GLN A 52 10.44 -2.61 -10.44
CA GLN A 52 11.39 -2.58 -11.56
C GLN A 52 12.14 -1.24 -11.63
N LYS A 53 11.42 -0.12 -11.44
CA LYS A 53 12.03 1.21 -11.40
C LYS A 53 13.01 1.36 -10.23
N CYS A 54 12.61 0.98 -9.02
CA CYS A 54 13.48 1.05 -7.84
C CYS A 54 14.76 0.21 -8.00
N LEU A 55 14.67 -0.97 -8.62
CA LEU A 55 15.85 -1.80 -8.92
C LEU A 55 16.77 -1.14 -9.94
N ALA A 56 16.20 -0.56 -11.01
CA ALA A 56 16.99 0.15 -12.03
C ALA A 56 17.71 1.38 -11.46
N ASP A 57 17.09 2.07 -10.49
CA ASP A 57 17.65 3.23 -9.80
C ASP A 57 18.71 2.84 -8.73
N GLY A 58 19.01 1.54 -8.56
CA GLY A 58 19.98 1.05 -7.57
C GLY A 58 19.52 1.17 -6.12
N SER A 59 18.20 1.32 -5.89
CA SER A 59 17.65 1.47 -4.55
C SER A 59 17.63 0.14 -3.79
N THR A 60 17.98 0.17 -2.50
CA THR A 60 17.71 -0.96 -1.60
C THR A 60 16.21 -1.15 -1.48
N CYS A 61 15.71 -2.25 -2.04
CA CYS A 61 14.29 -2.60 -2.04
C CYS A 61 13.96 -3.59 -0.92
N TYR A 62 12.79 -3.42 -0.36
CA TYR A 62 12.28 -4.20 0.76
C TYR A 62 10.94 -4.84 0.40
N LEU A 63 10.71 -6.04 0.95
CA LEU A 63 9.46 -6.75 0.72
C LEU A 63 8.31 -6.12 1.51
N ALA A 64 7.19 -5.85 0.83
CA ALA A 64 5.93 -5.48 1.47
C ALA A 64 5.18 -6.76 1.90
N THR A 65 5.14 -7.03 3.21
CA THR A 65 4.55 -8.27 3.77
C THR A 65 3.13 -8.10 4.30
N GLU A 66 2.62 -6.87 4.40
CA GLU A 66 1.33 -6.55 5.02
C GLU A 66 0.66 -5.39 4.26
N PRO A 67 -0.69 -5.30 4.25
CA PRO A 67 -1.41 -4.28 3.47
C PRO A 67 -1.01 -2.83 3.82
N ARG A 68 -0.69 -2.54 5.09
CA ARG A 68 -0.24 -1.20 5.50
C ARG A 68 1.07 -0.74 4.85
N HIS A 69 1.85 -1.66 4.28
CA HIS A 69 3.09 -1.33 3.59
C HIS A 69 2.87 -0.83 2.16
N LEU A 70 1.71 -1.12 1.55
CA LEU A 70 1.40 -0.73 0.19
C LEU A 70 0.79 0.66 0.17
N LEU A 71 1.51 1.62 -0.39
CA LEU A 71 1.10 3.02 -0.51
C LEU A 71 0.60 3.30 -1.93
N LEU A 72 -0.63 3.76 -2.05
CA LEU A 72 -1.33 4.07 -3.28
C LEU A 72 -1.53 5.59 -3.38
N HIS A 73 -0.93 6.19 -4.40
CA HIS A 73 -1.08 7.62 -4.69
C HIS A 73 -2.46 7.89 -5.30
N LYS A 74 -3.02 9.08 -5.07
CA LYS A 74 -4.32 9.49 -5.66
C LYS A 74 -4.38 9.39 -7.19
N ASP A 75 -3.24 9.46 -7.86
CA ASP A 75 -3.11 9.33 -9.32
C ASP A 75 -3.07 7.86 -9.81
N GLY A 76 -3.24 6.89 -8.91
CA GLY A 76 -3.42 5.47 -9.26
C GLY A 76 -2.12 4.68 -9.47
N PHE A 77 -0.98 5.17 -8.98
CA PHE A 77 0.29 4.42 -8.97
C PHE A 77 0.69 3.99 -7.56
N VAL A 78 1.50 2.93 -7.47
CA VAL A 78 2.13 2.49 -6.21
C VAL A 78 3.32 3.38 -5.92
N HIS A 79 3.33 4.01 -4.74
CA HIS A 79 4.37 4.96 -4.35
C HIS A 79 5.68 4.22 -3.98
N PRO A 80 6.88 4.73 -4.35
CA PRO A 80 8.17 4.07 -4.08
C PRO A 80 8.43 3.72 -2.61
N ASN A 81 7.92 4.52 -1.67
CA ASN A 81 7.98 4.24 -0.22
C ASN A 81 7.27 2.93 0.20
N THR A 82 6.50 2.32 -0.71
CA THR A 82 6.03 0.94 -0.56
C THR A 82 7.20 -0.04 -0.43
N LEU A 83 8.26 0.19 -1.20
CA LEU A 83 9.40 -0.71 -1.36
C LEU A 83 10.69 -0.12 -0.77
N THR A 84 10.76 1.18 -0.53
CA THR A 84 11.88 1.85 0.13
C THR A 84 11.56 2.12 1.60
N HIS A 85 12.59 2.31 2.41
CA HIS A 85 12.43 2.50 3.85
C HIS A 85 11.97 3.93 4.16
N PRO A 86 10.83 4.16 4.83
CA PRO A 86 10.56 5.42 5.48
C PRO A 86 11.29 5.38 6.83
N GLY A 87 12.59 5.65 6.87
CA GLY A 87 13.42 5.70 8.10
C GLY A 87 13.12 4.72 9.26
N GLY A 88 13.86 3.62 9.38
CA GLY A 88 13.95 2.80 10.61
C GLY A 88 13.26 1.41 10.60
N LYS A 89 14.07 0.37 10.43
CA LYS A 89 13.95 -1.01 10.96
C LYS A 89 12.57 -1.71 10.98
N GLN A 90 12.00 -2.19 9.86
CA GLN A 90 10.96 -3.26 9.85
C GLN A 90 10.67 -3.83 8.43
N LYS A 91 11.66 -4.12 7.58
CA LYS A 91 11.39 -4.92 6.37
C LYS A 91 12.55 -5.84 6.02
N GLN A 92 12.25 -7.05 5.55
CA GLN A 92 13.25 -8.01 5.08
C GLN A 92 13.91 -7.46 3.80
N THR A 93 15.23 -7.38 3.81
CA THR A 93 16.04 -7.00 2.65
C THR A 93 15.94 -8.09 1.58
N LEU A 94 15.61 -7.70 0.35
CA LEU A 94 15.74 -8.61 -0.79
C LEU A 94 17.21 -8.65 -1.20
N GLN A 95 17.96 -9.67 -0.76
CA GLN A 95 19.23 -9.99 -1.41
C GLN A 95 18.92 -10.82 -2.65
N LEU A 96 18.91 -10.19 -3.82
CA LEU A 96 18.98 -10.91 -5.09
C LEU A 96 20.38 -11.53 -5.18
N ASN A 97 20.50 -12.80 -4.79
CA ASN A 97 21.62 -13.60 -5.22
C ASN A 97 21.49 -13.75 -6.73
N ALA A 98 22.43 -13.17 -7.48
CA ALA A 98 22.55 -13.38 -8.91
C ALA A 98 22.65 -14.89 -9.17
N ILE A 99 21.63 -15.45 -9.80
CA ILE A 99 21.67 -16.81 -10.33
C ILE A 99 22.54 -16.72 -11.59
N ASN A 100 23.80 -17.13 -11.46
CA ASN A 100 24.69 -17.43 -12.59
C ASN A 100 24.28 -18.77 -13.21
#